data_AF-A0A968MJZ8-F1
#
_entry.id   AF-A0A968MJZ8-F1
#
_cell.length_a   1.000
_cell.length_b   1.000
_cell.length_c   1.000
_cell.angle_alpha   90.00
_cell.angle_beta   90.00
_cell.angle_gamma   90.00
#
_symmetry.space_group_name_H-M   'P 1'
#
loop_
_entity.id
_entity.type
_entity.pdbx_description
1 polymer ?
#
loop_
_entity_poly.entity_id
_entity_poly.type
_entity_poly.pdbx_seq_one_letter_code
_entity_poly.pdbx_strand_id
1 'polypeptide(L)'
;MKFSAFDIISKLVPGSLLLAICLAILLSLYMDSQFGKHYIEVLKSFDGLLTVLVTLLAYLVGYVLEAIGSLLIEPIVWRIWGGWPIELLYKNKPTKRTTFPQYKKVFNVLTKEYFGEDKEILSRDELDELYYFSSETTRRHGSEEQNSRQQSYIESYVFSRNVIAGLFISIIVSIIGVFTVGYYWIYSLILLIVIFVIVYIRLKDRSLYQVRNLLNSAY
;
A
#
# COMPACT_ATOMS: atom_id res chain seq x y z
N MET A 1 -22.50 0.69 5.28
CA MET A 1 -21.26 0.44 4.50
C MET A 1 -21.64 0.34 3.04
N LYS A 2 -21.19 1.27 2.19
CA LYS A 2 -21.29 1.09 0.74
C LYS A 2 -20.11 0.20 0.34
N PHE A 3 -20.41 -1.02 -0.09
CA PHE A 3 -19.39 -1.93 -0.61
C PHE A 3 -18.79 -1.31 -1.87
N SER A 4 -17.52 -0.93 -1.84
CA SER A 4 -16.85 -0.33 -2.98
C SER A 4 -16.18 -1.44 -3.80
N ALA A 5 -16.21 -1.36 -5.12
CA ALA A 5 -15.41 -2.25 -5.98
C ALA A 5 -13.91 -2.18 -5.60
N PHE A 6 -13.48 -1.05 -5.04
CA PHE A 6 -12.16 -0.87 -4.47
C PHE A 6 -11.82 -1.87 -3.35
N ASP A 7 -12.78 -2.23 -2.49
CA ASP A 7 -12.55 -3.16 -1.37
C ASP A 7 -12.16 -4.56 -1.87
N ILE A 8 -12.69 -4.97 -3.02
CA ILE A 8 -12.32 -6.23 -3.68
C ILE A 8 -10.96 -6.07 -4.36
N ILE A 9 -10.83 -5.07 -5.23
CA ILE A 9 -9.64 -4.89 -6.08
C ILE A 9 -8.38 -4.70 -5.22
N SER A 10 -8.50 -3.98 -4.11
CA SER A 10 -7.39 -3.68 -3.21
C SER A 10 -6.79 -4.89 -2.52
N LYS A 11 -7.55 -5.99 -2.43
CA LYS A 11 -7.11 -7.28 -1.90
C LYS A 11 -6.75 -8.23 -3.03
N LEU A 12 -7.59 -8.29 -4.06
CA LEU A 12 -7.45 -9.24 -5.16
C LEU A 12 -6.15 -9.03 -5.96
N VAL A 13 -5.76 -7.79 -6.25
CA VAL A 13 -4.54 -7.50 -7.04
C VAL A 13 -3.26 -7.91 -6.30
N PRO A 14 -2.97 -7.45 -5.07
CA PRO A 14 -1.76 -7.87 -4.37
C PRO A 14 -1.74 -9.36 -4.06
N GLY A 15 -2.91 -9.95 -3.74
CA GLY A 15 -3.02 -11.39 -3.52
C GLY A 15 -2.80 -12.22 -4.78
N SER A 16 -3.35 -11.81 -5.92
CA SER A 16 -3.10 -12.43 -7.22
C SER A 16 -1.63 -12.38 -7.61
N LEU A 17 -0.95 -11.26 -7.34
CA LEU A 17 0.47 -11.10 -7.62
C LEU A 17 1.33 -12.11 -6.86
N LEU A 18 1.11 -12.23 -5.54
CA LEU A 18 1.85 -13.19 -4.72
C LEU A 18 1.53 -14.64 -5.14
N LEU A 19 0.25 -14.95 -5.32
CA LEU A 19 -0.20 -16.28 -5.69
C LEU A 19 0.33 -16.71 -7.06
N ALA A 20 0.37 -15.81 -8.05
CA ALA A 20 0.95 -16.09 -9.36
C ALA A 20 2.43 -16.47 -9.27
N ILE A 21 3.20 -15.80 -8.42
CA ILE A 21 4.63 -16.09 -8.24
C ILE A 21 4.83 -17.43 -7.54
N CYS A 22 4.05 -17.70 -6.49
CA CYS A 22 4.07 -19.00 -5.80
C CYS A 22 3.73 -20.15 -6.76
N LEU A 23 2.65 -20.00 -7.55
CA LEU A 23 2.25 -21.00 -8.53
C LEU A 23 3.30 -21.17 -9.63
N ALA A 24 3.90 -20.09 -10.13
CA ALA A 24 4.92 -20.17 -11.16
C ALA A 24 6.17 -20.93 -10.67
N ILE A 25 6.60 -20.73 -9.43
CA ILE A 25 7.70 -21.52 -8.84
C ILE A 25 7.30 -22.97 -8.68
N LEU A 26 6.11 -23.24 -8.13
CA LEU A 26 5.62 -24.60 -7.93
C LEU A 26 5.53 -25.35 -9.27
N LEU A 27 4.92 -24.75 -10.30
CA LEU A 27 4.86 -25.33 -11.64
C LEU A 27 6.26 -25.59 -12.20
N SER A 28 7.20 -24.67 -12.01
CA SER A 28 8.57 -24.85 -12.51
C SER A 28 9.30 -26.02 -11.83
N LEU A 29 9.01 -26.31 -10.56
CA LEU A 29 9.57 -27.47 -9.85
C LEU A 29 9.00 -28.80 -10.36
N TYR A 30 7.73 -28.82 -10.79
CA TYR A 30 7.04 -30.05 -11.17
C TYR A 30 6.94 -30.29 -12.69
N MET A 31 7.30 -29.31 -13.53
CA MET A 31 7.12 -29.38 -15.00
C MET A 31 7.89 -30.51 -15.68
N ASP A 32 9.04 -30.93 -15.15
CA ASP A 32 9.82 -32.04 -15.71
C ASP A 32 9.34 -33.42 -15.26
N SER A 33 8.44 -33.50 -14.27
CA SER A 33 7.86 -34.76 -13.83
C SER A 33 6.70 -35.20 -14.75
N GLN A 34 6.59 -36.50 -15.05
CA GLN A 34 5.40 -37.03 -15.74
C GLN A 34 4.11 -36.74 -14.96
N PHE A 35 4.22 -36.63 -13.63
CA PHE A 35 3.14 -36.24 -12.73
C PHE A 35 2.66 -34.80 -12.98
N GLY A 36 3.58 -33.85 -13.18
CA GLY A 36 3.24 -32.44 -13.44
C GLY A 36 2.50 -32.23 -14.77
N LYS A 37 2.89 -32.99 -15.81
CA LYS A 37 2.21 -32.94 -17.12
C LYS A 37 0.78 -33.44 -17.05
N HIS A 38 0.54 -34.55 -16.34
CA HIS A 38 -0.80 -35.10 -16.13
C HIS A 38 -1.70 -34.15 -15.31
N TYR A 39 -1.16 -33.54 -14.25
CA TYR A 39 -1.91 -32.58 -13.44
C TYR A 39 -2.35 -31.34 -14.22
N ILE A 40 -1.51 -30.82 -15.12
CA ILE A 40 -1.86 -29.67 -15.97
C ILE A 40 -3.03 -30.01 -16.90
N GLU A 41 -3.07 -31.22 -17.46
CA GLU A 41 -4.19 -31.66 -18.31
C GLU A 41 -5.49 -31.82 -17.52
N VAL A 42 -5.42 -32.37 -16.30
CA VAL A 42 -6.58 -32.49 -15.40
C VAL A 42 -7.05 -31.12 -14.93
N LEU A 43 -6.16 -30.16 -14.67
CA LEU A 43 -6.56 -28.80 -14.30
C LEU A 43 -7.28 -28.07 -15.42
N LYS A 44 -6.91 -28.32 -16.68
CA LYS A 44 -7.58 -27.73 -17.86
C LYS A 44 -9.03 -28.19 -18.02
N SER A 45 -9.39 -29.38 -17.55
CA SER A 45 -10.78 -29.86 -17.66
C SER A 45 -11.73 -29.20 -16.65
N PHE A 46 -11.21 -28.46 -15.68
CA PHE A 46 -11.98 -27.73 -14.65
C PHE A 46 -11.79 -26.21 -14.69
N ASP A 47 -11.49 -25.63 -15.86
CA ASP A 47 -11.06 -24.24 -16.03
C ASP A 47 -11.91 -23.19 -15.28
N GLY A 48 -13.25 -23.29 -15.36
CA GLY A 48 -14.15 -22.37 -14.68
C GLY A 48 -14.10 -22.46 -13.14
N LEU A 49 -14.11 -23.68 -12.60
CA LEU A 49 -14.05 -23.91 -11.15
C LEU A 49 -12.67 -23.55 -10.60
N LEU A 50 -11.60 -23.87 -11.35
CA LEU A 50 -10.24 -23.50 -11.00
C LEU A 50 -10.07 -21.98 -10.95
N THR A 51 -10.59 -21.26 -11.94
CA THR A 51 -10.54 -19.79 -11.98
C THR A 51 -11.22 -19.18 -10.75
N VAL A 52 -12.41 -19.67 -10.39
CA VAL A 52 -13.13 -19.21 -9.20
C VAL A 52 -12.34 -19.48 -7.92
N LEU A 53 -11.79 -20.69 -7.76
CA LEU A 53 -10.99 -21.04 -6.58
C LEU A 53 -9.71 -20.21 -6.47
N VAL A 54 -8.99 -20.02 -7.58
CA VAL A 54 -7.78 -19.18 -7.61
C VAL A 54 -8.11 -17.73 -7.28
N THR A 55 -9.23 -17.21 -7.79
CA THR A 55 -9.70 -15.85 -7.47
C THR A 55 -10.03 -15.70 -5.98
N LEU A 56 -10.72 -16.68 -5.39
CA LEU A 56 -11.04 -16.70 -3.97
C LEU A 56 -9.79 -16.77 -3.10
N LEU A 57 -8.85 -17.65 -3.45
CA LEU A 57 -7.55 -17.76 -2.76
C LEU A 57 -6.76 -16.46 -2.87
N ALA A 58 -6.71 -15.85 -4.05
CA ALA A 58 -6.06 -14.56 -4.24
C ALA A 58 -6.68 -13.47 -3.36
N TYR A 59 -8.01 -13.42 -3.24
CA TYR A 59 -8.67 -12.48 -2.34
C TYR A 59 -8.29 -12.71 -0.87
N LEU A 60 -8.28 -13.97 -0.41
CA LEU A 60 -7.90 -14.33 0.97
C LEU A 60 -6.43 -13.99 1.26
N VAL A 61 -5.52 -14.32 0.34
CA VAL A 61 -4.10 -13.92 0.45
C VAL A 61 -3.98 -12.40 0.50
N GLY A 62 -4.77 -11.68 -0.31
CA GLY A 62 -4.86 -10.23 -0.28
C GLY A 62 -5.25 -9.67 1.08
N TYR A 63 -6.21 -10.30 1.76
CA TYR A 63 -6.62 -9.93 3.11
C TYR A 63 -5.49 -10.11 4.13
N VAL A 64 -4.72 -11.20 4.02
CA VAL A 64 -3.54 -11.41 4.86
C VAL A 64 -2.46 -10.36 4.56
N LEU A 65 -2.24 -10.03 3.29
CA LEU A 65 -1.30 -8.98 2.87
C LEU A 65 -1.68 -7.60 3.39
N GLU A 66 -2.97 -7.30 3.52
CA GLU A 66 -3.43 -6.06 4.13
C GLU A 66 -3.03 -5.96 5.61
N ALA A 67 -3.22 -7.05 6.36
CA ALA A 67 -2.80 -7.13 7.75
C ALA A 67 -1.27 -7.00 7.89
N ILE A 68 -0.50 -7.71 7.06
CA ILE A 68 0.98 -7.60 7.02
C ILE A 68 1.41 -6.18 6.62
N GLY A 69 0.72 -5.59 5.65
CA GLY A 69 0.95 -4.24 5.18
C GLY A 69 0.83 -3.22 6.31
N SER A 70 -0.24 -3.31 7.10
CA SER A 70 -0.47 -2.39 8.22
C SER A 70 0.43 -2.67 9.42
N LEU A 71 0.65 -3.93 9.78
CA LEU A 71 1.37 -4.30 11.01
C LEU A 71 2.89 -4.21 10.85
N LEU A 72 3.43 -4.62 9.69
CA LEU A 72 4.87 -4.72 9.47
C LEU A 72 5.37 -3.65 8.51
N ILE A 73 4.79 -3.57 7.30
CA ILE A 73 5.34 -2.73 6.23
C ILE A 73 5.25 -1.25 6.58
N GLU A 74 4.10 -0.79 7.06
CA GLU A 74 3.85 0.62 7.34
C GLU A 74 4.81 1.21 8.40
N PRO A 75 5.00 0.60 9.59
CA PRO A 75 6.00 1.07 10.55
C PRO A 75 7.43 1.06 9.99
N ILE A 76 7.80 0.03 9.24
CA ILE A 76 9.14 -0.07 8.62
C ILE A 76 9.35 1.07 7.63
N VAL A 77 8.37 1.29 6.76
CA VAL A 77 8.44 2.32 5.72
C VAL A 77 8.51 3.72 6.33
N TRP A 78 7.72 4.02 7.35
CA TRP A 78 7.80 5.31 8.07
C TRP A 78 9.16 5.53 8.72
N ARG A 79 9.74 4.48 9.31
CA ARG A 79 11.10 4.54 9.86
C ARG A 79 12.14 4.84 8.78
N ILE A 80 12.04 4.20 7.61
CA ILE A 80 12.96 4.44 6.48
C ILE A 80 12.79 5.86 5.93
N TRP A 81 11.57 6.40 5.91
CA TRP A 81 11.32 7.77 5.45
C TRP A 81 11.79 8.84 6.43
N GLY A 82 12.10 8.47 7.67
CA GLY A 82 12.53 9.38 8.73
C GLY A 82 11.37 10.02 9.51
N GLY A 83 10.21 9.37 9.54
CA GLY A 83 9.03 9.80 10.29
C GLY A 83 7.71 9.54 9.58
N TRP A 84 6.61 9.83 10.28
CA TRP A 84 5.26 9.75 9.74
C TRP A 84 5.02 10.83 8.68
N PRO A 85 4.13 10.65 7.68
CA PRO A 85 3.94 11.63 6.60
C PRO A 85 3.59 13.05 7.09
N ILE A 86 2.83 13.19 8.18
CA ILE A 86 2.55 14.52 8.75
C ILE A 86 3.81 15.18 9.32
N GLU A 87 4.69 14.42 9.98
CA GLU A 87 5.97 14.94 10.47
C GLU A 87 6.86 15.39 9.31
N LEU A 88 6.86 14.64 8.20
CA LEU A 88 7.63 14.98 7.01
C LEU A 88 7.12 16.27 6.36
N LEU A 89 5.81 16.48 6.31
CA LEU A 89 5.21 17.72 5.83
C LEU A 89 5.49 18.90 6.77
N TYR A 90 5.39 18.68 8.08
CA TYR A 90 5.69 19.70 9.10
C TYR A 90 7.16 20.15 9.04
N LYS A 91 8.10 19.21 8.89
CA LYS A 91 9.55 19.47 8.72
C LYS A 91 9.91 19.99 7.31
N ASN A 92 8.94 20.29 6.45
CA ASN A 92 9.12 20.70 5.07
C ASN A 92 10.08 19.79 4.29
N LYS A 93 9.88 18.48 4.41
CA LYS A 93 10.55 17.45 3.60
C LYS A 93 9.59 16.85 2.55
N PRO A 94 8.96 17.67 1.67
CA PRO A 94 8.12 17.13 0.61
C PRO A 94 8.97 16.37 -0.43
N THR A 95 8.36 15.48 -1.19
CA THR A 95 8.97 15.01 -2.44
C THR A 95 8.84 16.09 -3.52
N LYS A 96 9.61 15.98 -4.61
CA LYS A 96 9.51 16.87 -5.78
C LYS A 96 8.08 17.01 -6.30
N ARG A 97 7.24 16.00 -6.09
CA ARG A 97 5.83 15.95 -6.55
C ARG A 97 4.86 16.47 -5.49
N THR A 98 5.17 16.34 -4.21
CA THR A 98 4.25 16.66 -3.10
C THR A 98 4.64 17.95 -2.38
N THR A 99 4.98 19.01 -3.13
CA THR A 99 5.30 20.30 -2.52
C THR A 99 4.13 20.83 -1.71
N PHE A 100 4.40 21.44 -0.55
CA PHE A 100 3.37 22.04 0.29
C PHE A 100 3.76 23.48 0.65
N PRO A 101 3.67 24.45 -0.28
CA PRO A 101 4.24 25.78 -0.10
C PRO A 101 3.68 26.54 1.10
N GLN A 102 2.41 26.32 1.43
CA GLN A 102 1.70 26.99 2.53
C GLN A 102 1.71 26.19 3.83
N TYR A 103 2.57 25.18 3.99
CA TYR A 103 2.56 24.29 5.16
C TYR A 103 2.61 25.07 6.48
N LYS A 104 3.49 26.07 6.63
CA LYS A 104 3.58 26.87 7.86
C LYS A 104 2.26 27.56 8.20
N LYS A 105 1.60 28.15 7.21
CA LYS A 105 0.32 28.85 7.40
C LYS A 105 -0.77 27.88 7.85
N VAL A 106 -0.86 26.73 7.18
CA VAL A 106 -1.84 25.68 7.49
C VAL A 106 -1.62 25.12 8.89
N PHE A 107 -0.39 24.72 9.21
CA PHE A 107 -0.06 24.22 10.55
C PHE A 107 -0.31 25.26 11.63
N ASN A 108 0.06 26.53 11.43
CA ASN A 108 -0.17 27.58 12.44
C ASN A 108 -1.67 27.80 12.71
N VAL A 109 -2.50 27.87 11.67
CA VAL A 109 -3.95 28.07 11.84
C VAL A 109 -4.59 26.87 12.55
N LEU A 110 -4.29 25.65 12.10
CA LEU A 110 -4.84 24.44 12.73
C LEU A 110 -4.36 24.26 14.17
N THR A 111 -3.09 24.59 14.45
CA THR A 111 -2.52 24.54 15.81
C THR A 111 -3.24 25.53 16.72
N LYS A 112 -3.44 26.77 16.24
CA LYS A 112 -4.15 27.80 16.99
C LYS A 112 -5.62 27.43 17.23
N GLU A 113 -6.27 26.82 16.25
CA GLU A 113 -7.66 26.39 16.37
C GLU A 113 -7.84 25.26 17.39
N TYR A 114 -6.92 24.29 17.40
CA TYR A 114 -7.01 23.12 18.28
C TYR A 114 -6.47 23.39 19.70
N PHE A 115 -5.27 23.98 19.81
CA PHE A 115 -4.61 24.21 21.11
C PHE A 115 -4.93 25.57 21.72
N GLY A 116 -5.49 26.52 20.96
CA GLY A 116 -5.78 27.88 21.42
C GLY A 116 -4.57 28.81 21.50
N GLU A 117 -3.37 28.32 21.16
CA GLU A 117 -2.10 29.06 21.24
C GLU A 117 -1.20 28.79 20.03
N ASP A 118 -0.31 29.74 19.73
CA ASP A 118 0.69 29.58 18.67
C ASP A 118 1.86 28.73 19.20
N LYS A 119 1.96 27.47 18.77
CA LYS A 119 3.12 26.61 19.06
C LYS A 119 4.06 26.55 17.86
N GLU A 120 5.31 27.00 18.05
CA GLU A 120 6.33 26.94 16.99
C GLU A 120 6.88 25.53 16.76
N ILE A 121 6.93 24.68 17.79
CA ILE A 121 7.47 23.33 17.74
C ILE A 121 6.42 22.36 18.27
N LEU A 122 5.99 21.42 17.41
CA LEU A 122 5.06 20.34 17.77
C LEU A 122 5.83 19.03 18.00
N SER A 123 5.50 18.37 19.11
CA SER A 123 5.89 16.99 19.38
C SER A 123 5.15 16.01 18.45
N ARG A 124 5.57 14.74 18.44
CA ARG A 124 4.93 13.72 17.62
C ARG A 124 3.48 13.48 18.06
N ASP A 125 3.22 13.41 19.35
CA ASP A 125 1.87 13.15 19.88
C ASP A 125 0.93 14.31 19.54
N GLU A 126 1.41 15.56 19.60
CA GLU A 126 0.64 16.73 19.16
C GLU A 126 0.36 16.74 17.65
N LEU A 127 1.28 16.22 16.83
CA LEU A 127 1.04 16.04 15.39
C LEU A 127 0.01 14.94 15.12
N ASP A 128 0.01 13.85 15.89
CA ASP A 128 -1.02 12.80 15.82
C ASP A 128 -2.40 13.35 16.19
N GLU A 129 -2.48 14.14 17.26
CA GLU A 129 -3.71 14.83 17.65
C GLU A 129 -4.19 15.80 16.56
N LEU A 130 -3.28 16.59 15.99
CA LEU A 130 -3.61 17.53 14.92
C LEU A 130 -4.10 16.81 13.65
N TYR A 131 -3.52 15.65 13.33
CA TYR A 131 -3.99 14.80 12.23
C TYR A 131 -5.42 14.32 12.48
N TYR A 132 -5.70 13.83 13.69
CA TYR A 132 -7.03 13.36 14.08
C TYR A 132 -8.06 14.49 14.06
N PHE A 133 -7.70 15.65 14.63
CA PHE A 133 -8.51 16.87 14.57
C PHE A 133 -8.83 17.26 13.13
N SER A 134 -7.82 17.35 12.26
CA SER A 134 -7.99 17.70 10.85
C SER A 134 -8.90 16.71 10.11
N SER A 135 -8.78 15.41 10.41
CA SER A 135 -9.64 14.37 9.86
C SER A 135 -11.09 14.54 10.29
N GLU A 136 -11.33 14.85 11.57
CA GLU A 136 -12.69 15.03 12.08
C GLU A 136 -13.32 16.34 11.59
N THR A 137 -12.56 17.43 11.53
CA THR A 137 -13.01 18.72 10.97
C THR A 137 -13.41 18.56 9.51
N THR A 138 -12.59 17.89 8.69
CA THR A 138 -12.89 17.59 7.29
C THR A 138 -14.18 16.76 7.18
N ARG A 139 -14.34 15.74 8.03
CA ARG A 139 -15.53 14.87 8.00
C ARG A 139 -16.82 15.61 8.35
N ARG A 140 -16.76 16.52 9.33
CA ARG A 140 -17.95 17.25 9.84
C ARG A 140 -18.35 18.45 8.98
N HIS A 141 -17.36 19.21 8.49
CA HIS A 141 -17.61 20.48 7.81
C HIS A 141 -17.32 20.43 6.31
N GLY A 142 -16.64 19.38 5.84
CA GLY A 142 -16.36 19.19 4.42
C GLY A 142 -17.60 18.83 3.62
N SER A 143 -17.61 19.24 2.36
CA SER A 143 -18.65 18.82 1.41
C SER A 143 -18.59 17.31 1.16
N GLU A 144 -19.69 16.73 0.67
CA GLU A 144 -19.71 15.31 0.26
C GLU A 144 -18.60 14.99 -0.76
N GLU A 145 -18.31 15.93 -1.65
CA GLU A 145 -17.25 15.79 -2.64
C GLU A 145 -15.86 15.77 -1.98
N GLN A 146 -15.60 16.65 -1.01
CA GLN A 146 -14.33 16.66 -0.28
C GLN A 146 -14.13 15.36 0.51
N ASN A 147 -15.18 14.90 1.19
CA ASN A 147 -15.14 13.64 1.95
C ASN A 147 -14.90 12.43 1.05
N SER A 148 -15.55 12.38 -0.12
CA SER A 148 -15.34 11.32 -1.11
C SER A 148 -13.92 11.32 -1.69
N ARG A 149 -13.37 12.51 -1.99
CA ARG A 149 -11.98 12.66 -2.45
C ARG A 149 -10.99 12.23 -1.38
N GLN A 150 -11.21 12.61 -0.12
CA GLN A 150 -10.35 12.22 0.98
C GLN A 150 -10.34 10.70 1.18
N GLN A 151 -11.52 10.08 1.15
CA GLN A 151 -11.65 8.62 1.19
C GLN A 151 -10.88 7.96 0.04
N SER A 152 -10.99 8.50 -1.18
CA SER A 152 -10.25 7.98 -2.35
C SER A 152 -8.73 8.06 -2.18
N TYR A 153 -8.21 9.10 -1.50
CA TYR A 153 -6.77 9.20 -1.20
C TYR A 153 -6.32 8.16 -0.17
N ILE A 154 -7.10 7.94 0.88
CA ILE A 154 -6.85 6.91 1.91
C ILE A 154 -6.82 5.53 1.25
N GLU A 155 -7.85 5.23 0.46
CA GLU A 155 -7.95 3.98 -0.31
C GLU A 155 -6.71 3.80 -1.20
N SER A 156 -6.35 4.81 -1.99
CA SER A 156 -5.18 4.77 -2.86
C SER A 156 -3.87 4.51 -2.11
N TYR A 157 -3.71 5.05 -0.89
CA TYR A 157 -2.57 4.77 -0.02
C TYR A 157 -2.57 3.31 0.48
N VAL A 158 -3.69 2.83 1.03
CA VAL A 158 -3.85 1.46 1.53
C VAL A 158 -3.56 0.45 0.41
N PHE A 159 -4.06 0.70 -0.80
CA PHE A 159 -3.76 -0.13 -1.96
C PHE A 159 -2.27 -0.22 -2.24
N SER A 160 -1.58 0.92 -2.32
CA SER A 160 -0.14 0.94 -2.59
C SER A 160 0.68 0.24 -1.50
N ARG A 161 0.27 0.37 -0.24
CA ARG A 161 0.89 -0.32 0.90
C ARG A 161 0.74 -1.84 0.75
N ASN A 162 -0.45 -2.31 0.41
CA ASN A 162 -0.72 -3.74 0.24
C ASN A 162 0.03 -4.33 -0.98
N VAL A 163 0.16 -3.57 -2.07
CA VAL A 163 1.00 -3.96 -3.22
C VAL A 163 2.47 -4.06 -2.82
N ILE A 164 2.99 -3.15 -2.00
CA ILE A 164 4.36 -3.24 -1.48
C ILE A 164 4.53 -4.47 -0.59
N ALA A 165 3.56 -4.76 0.27
CA ALA A 165 3.58 -5.98 1.09
C ALA A 165 3.63 -7.24 0.21
N GLY A 166 2.78 -7.31 -0.81
CA GLY A 166 2.78 -8.41 -1.78
C GLY A 166 4.12 -8.55 -2.49
N LEU A 167 4.64 -7.46 -3.07
CA LEU A 167 5.94 -7.47 -3.76
C LEU A 167 7.09 -7.85 -2.84
N PHE A 168 7.09 -7.41 -1.58
CA PHE A 168 8.12 -7.75 -0.61
C PHE A 168 8.17 -9.27 -0.36
N ILE A 169 7.02 -9.88 -0.09
CA ILE A 169 6.93 -11.34 0.12
C ILE A 169 7.26 -12.08 -1.18
N SER A 170 6.77 -11.58 -2.32
CA SER A 170 7.10 -12.13 -3.63
C SER A 170 8.59 -12.14 -3.92
N ILE A 171 9.33 -11.08 -3.56
CA ILE A 171 10.79 -11.04 -3.69
C ILE A 171 11.44 -12.14 -2.83
N ILE A 172 10.99 -12.32 -1.58
CA ILE A 172 11.50 -13.38 -0.69
C ILE A 172 11.26 -14.77 -1.32
N VAL A 173 10.04 -15.00 -1.82
CA VAL A 173 9.65 -16.25 -2.47
C VAL A 173 10.46 -16.48 -3.75
N SER A 174 10.68 -15.45 -4.57
CA SER A 174 11.51 -15.54 -5.78
C SER A 174 12.98 -15.81 -5.47
N ILE A 175 13.53 -15.29 -4.36
CA ILE A 175 14.90 -15.63 -3.92
C ILE A 175 15.00 -17.14 -3.67
N ILE A 176 14.01 -17.74 -2.98
CA ILE A 176 13.96 -19.20 -2.76
C ILE A 176 13.86 -19.93 -4.11
N GLY A 177 13.07 -19.40 -5.06
CA GLY A 177 12.96 -19.91 -6.42
C GLY A 177 14.29 -19.96 -7.17
N VAL A 178 15.12 -18.92 -7.05
CA VAL A 178 16.46 -18.87 -7.68
C VAL A 178 17.36 -20.01 -7.18
N PHE A 179 17.31 -20.31 -5.87
CA PHE A 179 18.12 -21.39 -5.29
C PHE A 179 17.61 -22.79 -5.63
N THR A 180 16.32 -22.95 -5.94
CA THR A 180 15.67 -24.26 -6.11
C THR A 180 15.49 -24.65 -7.57
N VAL A 181 15.08 -23.71 -8.43
CA VAL A 181 14.75 -23.95 -9.85
C VAL A 181 15.91 -23.56 -10.78
N GLY A 182 16.77 -22.62 -10.35
CA GLY A 182 17.98 -22.24 -11.07
C GLY A 182 18.02 -20.80 -11.58
N TYR A 183 19.10 -20.47 -12.30
CA TYR A 183 19.50 -19.09 -12.63
C TYR A 183 18.46 -18.31 -13.46
N TYR A 184 17.60 -18.96 -14.25
CA TYR A 184 16.59 -18.25 -15.07
C TYR A 184 15.61 -17.41 -14.25
N TRP A 185 15.41 -17.71 -12.97
CA TRP A 185 14.58 -16.92 -12.06
C TRP A 185 15.21 -15.58 -11.66
N ILE A 186 16.50 -15.36 -11.92
CA ILE A 186 17.18 -14.12 -11.59
C ILE A 186 16.60 -12.91 -12.33
N TYR A 187 16.17 -13.09 -13.59
CA TYR A 187 15.56 -12.02 -14.37
C TYR A 187 14.19 -11.61 -13.81
N SER A 188 13.39 -12.57 -13.35
CA SER A 188 12.13 -12.32 -12.66
C SER A 188 12.37 -11.55 -11.36
N LEU A 189 13.38 -11.95 -10.58
CA LEU A 189 13.77 -11.27 -9.34
C LEU A 189 14.20 -9.81 -9.60
N ILE A 190 15.04 -9.57 -10.61
CA ILE A 190 15.48 -8.23 -10.99
C ILE A 190 14.27 -7.35 -11.37
N LEU A 191 13.35 -7.89 -12.19
CA LEU A 191 12.13 -7.18 -12.58
C LEU A 191 11.27 -6.84 -11.35
N LEU A 192 11.09 -7.78 -10.42
CA LEU A 192 10.33 -7.54 -9.18
C LEU A 192 10.96 -6.46 -8.31
N ILE A 193 12.28 -6.42 -8.21
CA ILE A 193 13.00 -5.37 -7.46
C ILE A 193 12.79 -4.00 -8.12
N VAL A 194 12.86 -3.92 -9.46
CA VAL A 194 12.60 -2.66 -10.19
C VAL A 194 11.16 -2.18 -9.94
N ILE A 195 10.18 -3.07 -10.05
CA ILE A 195 8.78 -2.75 -9.78
C ILE A 195 8.61 -2.30 -8.32
N PHE A 196 9.24 -3.01 -7.38
CA PHE A 196 9.21 -2.66 -5.95
C PHE A 196 9.70 -1.24 -5.69
N VAL A 197 10.84 -0.84 -6.27
CA VAL A 197 11.37 0.52 -6.12
C VAL A 197 10.41 1.56 -6.68
N ILE A 198 9.82 1.31 -7.86
CA ILE A 198 8.86 2.24 -8.47
C ILE A 198 7.62 2.41 -7.58
N VAL A 199 7.05 1.29 -7.12
CA VAL A 199 5.85 1.32 -6.27
C VAL A 199 6.19 1.95 -4.90
N TYR A 200 7.39 1.74 -4.38
CA TYR A 200 7.82 2.29 -3.10
C TYR A 200 7.90 3.82 -3.14
N ILE A 201 8.47 4.37 -4.21
CA ILE A 201 8.48 5.82 -4.45
C ILE A 201 7.05 6.36 -4.55
N ARG A 202 6.17 5.64 -5.26
CA ARG A 202 4.75 6.01 -5.38
C ARG A 202 3.99 5.93 -4.06
N LEU A 203 4.29 4.96 -3.21
CA LEU A 203 3.71 4.84 -1.87
C LEU A 203 4.05 6.07 -1.02
N LYS A 204 5.32 6.51 -1.06
CA LYS A 204 5.75 7.74 -0.39
C LYS A 204 4.98 8.96 -0.88
N ASP A 205 4.92 9.16 -2.19
CA ASP A 205 4.16 10.26 -2.79
C ASP A 205 2.69 10.23 -2.34
N ARG A 206 2.02 9.08 -2.43
CA ARG A 206 0.59 8.93 -2.03
C ARG A 206 0.36 9.24 -0.56
N SER A 207 1.24 8.78 0.33
CA SER A 207 1.12 9.06 1.77
C SER A 207 1.18 10.56 2.07
N LEU A 208 2.11 11.29 1.42
CA LEU A 208 2.25 12.73 1.59
C LEU A 208 1.09 13.50 0.93
N TYR A 209 0.60 13.05 -0.22
CA TYR A 209 -0.58 13.65 -0.86
C TYR A 209 -1.83 13.53 0.00
N GLN A 210 -2.07 12.34 0.59
CA GLN A 210 -3.20 12.11 1.48
C GLN A 210 -3.20 13.07 2.67
N VAL A 211 -2.07 13.18 3.37
CA VAL A 211 -1.97 14.06 4.55
C VAL A 211 -2.04 15.53 4.15
N ARG A 212 -1.36 15.93 3.06
CA ARG A 212 -1.43 17.31 2.56
C ARG A 212 -2.87 17.71 2.22
N ASN A 213 -3.62 16.85 1.54
CA ASN A 213 -4.99 17.16 1.16
C ASN A 213 -5.93 17.19 2.36
N LEU A 214 -5.69 16.32 3.36
CA LEU A 214 -6.41 16.39 4.63
C LEU A 214 -6.21 17.74 5.32
N LEU A 215 -4.96 18.16 5.51
CA LEU A 215 -4.64 19.41 6.19
C LEU A 215 -5.19 20.64 5.44
N ASN A 216 -5.13 20.63 4.10
CA ASN A 216 -5.70 21.72 3.29
C ASN A 216 -7.24 21.73 3.27
N SER A 217 -7.89 20.61 3.56
CA SER A 217 -9.36 20.55 3.62
C SER A 217 -9.90 20.94 4.99
N ALA A 218 -9.06 20.81 6.02
CA ALA A 218 -9.36 21.25 7.38
C ALA A 218 -9.09 22.75 7.61
N TYR A 219 -8.14 23.33 6.84
CA TYR A 219 -7.82 24.77 6.82
C TYR A 219 -8.83 25.58 5.99
#